data_AF-A0A7S1NK67-F1
#
_entry.id   AF-A0A7S1NK67-F1
#
_cell.length_a   1.000
_cell.length_b   1.000
_cell.length_c   1.000
_cell.angle_alpha   90.00
_cell.angle_beta   90.00
_cell.angle_gamma   90.00
#
_symmetry.space_group_name_H-M   'P 1'
#
loop_
_entity.id
_entity.type
_entity.pdbx_description
1 polymer ?
#
loop_
_entity_poly.entity_id
_entity_poly.type
_entity_poly.pdbx_seq_one_letter_code
_entity_poly.pdbx_strand_id
1 'polypeptide(L)'
;QVGKVWKFHSWIDVWMRRSDLPHRYAEPGWQSVDSVQHADGLGGYGPAAVRAIHDMRYDAPYNVTQFVGSLRSVQRDVLVQCDKHVSRSPRVSFADVQDRCKVQRVLKVDTHPVPRVVTNAPDGSSGVHDLTRQFLNPH
;
A
#
# COMPACT_ATOMS: atom_id res chain seq x y z
N GLN A 1 -6.64 -2.23 9.64
CA GLN A 1 -6.78 -3.36 8.69
C GLN A 1 -5.56 -4.25 8.86
N VAL A 2 -5.71 -5.56 8.69
CA VAL A 2 -4.58 -6.50 8.62
C VAL A 2 -4.25 -6.69 7.13
N GLY A 3 -3.01 -7.03 6.76
CA GLY A 3 -2.62 -7.18 5.36
C GLY A 3 -1.46 -8.13 5.16
N LYS A 4 -1.25 -8.60 3.92
CA LYS A 4 -0.11 -9.44 3.53
C LYS A 4 1.01 -8.57 2.98
N VAL A 5 2.24 -8.82 3.43
CA VAL A 5 3.44 -8.22 2.83
C VAL A 5 3.89 -9.09 1.66
N TRP A 6 3.95 -8.51 0.46
CA TRP A 6 4.49 -9.16 -0.72
C TRP A 6 6.00 -8.91 -0.83
N LYS A 7 6.76 -9.87 -1.37
CA LYS A 7 8.19 -9.67 -1.63
C LYS A 7 8.42 -8.54 -2.64
N PHE A 8 7.55 -8.45 -3.64
CA PHE A 8 7.47 -7.37 -4.61
C PHE A 8 6.01 -7.21 -5.05
N HIS A 9 5.67 -6.03 -5.55
CA HIS A 9 4.40 -5.72 -6.19
C HIS A 9 4.66 -4.69 -7.28
N SER A 10 3.89 -4.74 -8.35
CA SER A 10 4.06 -3.85 -9.51
C SER A 10 2.74 -3.17 -9.84
N TRP A 11 2.81 -1.89 -10.16
CA TRP A 11 1.71 -1.08 -10.68
C TRP A 11 2.22 -0.22 -11.84
N ILE A 12 1.36 0.60 -12.42
CA ILE A 12 1.67 1.46 -13.56
C ILE A 12 1.52 2.92 -13.11
N ASP A 13 2.45 3.79 -13.51
CA ASP A 13 2.29 5.23 -13.40
C ASP A 13 1.96 5.84 -14.76
N VAL A 14 1.01 6.77 -14.80
CA VAL A 14 0.61 7.51 -16.00
C VAL A 14 0.77 9.01 -15.80
N TRP A 15 1.22 9.72 -16.83
CA TRP A 15 1.39 11.18 -16.77
C TRP A 15 0.11 11.89 -17.23
N MET A 16 -0.55 12.61 -16.32
CA MET A 16 -1.73 13.41 -16.67
C MET A 16 -1.98 14.55 -15.68
N ARG A 17 -2.81 15.51 -16.11
CA ARG A 17 -3.36 16.58 -15.26
C ARG A 17 -4.61 16.07 -14.53
N ARG A 18 -4.77 16.42 -13.26
CA ARG A 18 -5.94 16.08 -12.43
C ARG A 18 -6.74 17.32 -12.04
N SER A 19 -7.40 17.94 -13.02
CA SER A 19 -8.20 19.17 -12.82
C SER A 19 -9.33 19.04 -11.80
N ASP A 20 -9.68 17.81 -11.42
CA ASP A 20 -10.62 17.48 -10.35
C ASP A 20 -10.06 17.63 -8.93
N LEU A 21 -8.74 17.80 -8.77
CA LEU A 21 -8.06 17.94 -7.48
C LEU A 21 -7.76 19.41 -7.12
N PRO A 22 -7.46 19.72 -5.84
CA PRO A 22 -6.95 21.04 -5.46
C PRO A 22 -5.65 21.38 -6.20
N HIS A 23 -5.41 22.66 -6.46
CA HIS A 23 -4.31 23.17 -7.30
C HIS A 23 -2.96 22.46 -7.11
N ARG A 24 -2.55 22.18 -5.87
CA ARG A 24 -1.28 21.51 -5.56
C ARG A 24 -1.13 20.08 -6.11
N TYR A 25 -2.24 19.39 -6.38
CA TYR A 25 -2.31 18.03 -6.95
C TYR A 25 -2.91 18.02 -8.36
N ALA A 26 -3.40 19.17 -8.82
CA ALA A 26 -4.07 19.28 -10.10
C ALA A 26 -3.12 19.43 -11.27
N GLU A 27 -1.89 19.92 -11.03
CA GLU A 27 -0.89 20.10 -12.07
C GLU A 27 -0.48 18.77 -12.74
N PRO A 28 -0.04 18.80 -14.01
CA PRO A 28 0.43 17.61 -14.71
C PRO A 28 1.51 16.87 -13.90
N GLY A 29 1.32 15.56 -13.72
CA GLY A 29 2.25 14.74 -12.96
C GLY A 29 1.91 13.25 -13.03
N TRP A 30 2.77 12.44 -12.40
CA TRP A 30 2.59 10.99 -12.32
C TRP A 30 1.39 10.61 -11.43
N GLN A 31 0.60 9.66 -11.93
CA GLN A 31 -0.55 9.08 -11.27
C GLN A 31 -0.41 7.57 -11.23
N SER A 32 -0.41 6.98 -10.03
CA SER A 32 -0.33 5.54 -9.86
C SER A 32 -1.69 4.88 -10.10
N VAL A 33 -1.66 3.81 -10.89
CA VAL A 33 -2.80 2.98 -11.27
C VAL A 33 -2.40 1.53 -11.07
N ASP A 34 -3.21 0.81 -10.31
CA ASP A 34 -3.03 -0.62 -10.06
C ASP A 34 -4.22 -1.36 -10.64
N SER A 35 -4.00 -2.20 -11.65
CA SER A 35 -5.05 -2.95 -12.33
C SER A 35 -5.44 -4.25 -11.63
N VAL A 36 -4.78 -4.60 -10.51
CA VAL A 36 -5.06 -5.86 -9.83
C VAL A 36 -6.50 -5.89 -9.33
N GLN A 37 -7.27 -6.87 -9.83
CA GLN A 37 -8.62 -7.14 -9.35
C GLN A 37 -8.55 -7.67 -7.92
N HIS A 38 -9.30 -7.07 -7.01
CA HIS A 38 -9.46 -7.60 -5.66
C HIS A 38 -10.45 -8.75 -5.62
N ALA A 39 -10.34 -9.58 -4.58
CA ALA A 39 -11.18 -10.76 -4.39
C ALA A 39 -12.69 -10.44 -4.28
N ASP A 40 -13.05 -9.17 -4.12
CA ASP A 40 -14.42 -8.64 -4.05
C ASP A 40 -14.99 -8.19 -5.42
N GLY A 41 -14.21 -8.32 -6.51
CA GLY A 41 -14.68 -8.02 -7.87
C GLY A 41 -14.74 -6.53 -8.23
N LEU A 42 -14.33 -5.63 -7.33
CA LEU A 42 -14.16 -4.21 -7.64
C LEU A 42 -12.78 -4.00 -8.28
N GLY A 43 -12.79 -3.50 -9.52
CA GLY A 43 -11.59 -3.39 -10.34
C GLY A 43 -10.74 -2.16 -10.01
N GLY A 44 -9.48 -2.41 -9.66
CA GLY A 44 -8.35 -1.48 -9.71
C GLY A 44 -8.31 -0.33 -8.68
N TYR A 45 -7.10 0.18 -8.44
CA TYR A 45 -6.85 1.40 -7.67
C TYR A 45 -6.35 2.53 -8.55
N GLY A 46 -6.74 3.75 -8.19
CA GLY A 46 -6.25 4.98 -8.80
C GLY A 46 -7.24 5.57 -9.81
N PRO A 47 -6.84 6.61 -10.57
CA PRO A 47 -5.50 7.22 -10.53
C PRO A 47 -5.23 7.94 -9.20
N ALA A 48 -4.11 7.62 -8.57
CA ALA A 48 -3.65 8.25 -7.33
C ALA A 48 -2.47 9.17 -7.63
N ALA A 49 -2.59 10.47 -7.34
CA ALA A 49 -1.49 11.40 -7.58
C ALA A 49 -0.27 11.00 -6.72
N VAL A 50 0.89 10.77 -7.36
CA VAL A 50 2.14 10.41 -6.65
C VAL A 50 2.49 11.47 -5.60
N ARG A 51 2.22 12.74 -5.91
CA ARG A 51 2.40 13.85 -4.95
C ARG A 51 1.45 13.77 -3.76
N ALA A 52 0.20 13.33 -3.95
CA ALA A 52 -0.74 13.12 -2.84
C ALA A 52 -0.34 11.91 -1.98
N ILE A 53 0.22 10.86 -2.60
CA ILE A 53 0.79 9.71 -1.90
C ILE A 53 1.98 10.16 -1.03
N HIS A 54 2.92 10.90 -1.62
CA HIS A 54 4.07 11.48 -0.92
C HIS A 54 3.66 12.31 0.29
N ASP A 55 2.65 13.17 0.12
CA ASP A 55 2.16 14.08 1.15
C ASP A 55 1.17 13.41 2.12
N MET A 56 0.92 12.11 1.99
CA MET A 56 -0.01 11.33 2.81
C MET A 56 -1.42 11.94 2.87
N ARG A 57 -1.94 12.42 1.74
CA ARG A 57 -3.30 12.97 1.65
C ARG A 57 -4.34 11.88 1.50
N TYR A 58 -4.68 11.24 2.61
CA TYR A 58 -5.70 10.19 2.70
C TYR A 58 -7.09 10.62 2.21
N ASP A 59 -7.36 11.93 2.21
CA ASP A 59 -8.59 12.56 1.75
C ASP A 59 -8.65 12.76 0.21
N ALA A 60 -7.53 12.58 -0.50
CA ALA A 60 -7.47 12.80 -1.94
C ALA A 60 -7.97 11.57 -2.74
N PRO A 61 -8.83 11.78 -3.75
CA PRO A 61 -9.20 10.72 -4.69
C PRO A 61 -8.11 10.49 -5.75
N TYR A 62 -7.98 9.32 -6.36
CA TYR A 62 -8.64 8.06 -6.05
C TYR A 62 -7.65 7.15 -5.33
N ASN A 63 -8.11 6.43 -4.30
CA ASN A 63 -7.36 5.38 -3.61
C ASN A 63 -5.95 5.74 -3.11
N VAL A 64 -5.68 7.03 -2.81
CA VAL A 64 -4.39 7.46 -2.25
C VAL A 64 -4.09 6.71 -0.95
N THR A 65 -5.11 6.47 -0.13
CA THR A 65 -4.98 5.69 1.12
C THR A 65 -4.44 4.27 0.89
N GLN A 66 -4.88 3.58 -0.16
CA GLN A 66 -4.40 2.23 -0.47
C GLN A 66 -2.94 2.24 -0.91
N PHE A 67 -2.53 3.20 -1.74
CA PHE A 67 -1.11 3.35 -2.12
C PHE A 67 -0.24 3.73 -0.91
N VAL A 68 -0.69 4.65 -0.05
CA VAL A 68 0.04 4.99 1.18
C VAL A 68 0.15 3.77 2.10
N GLY A 69 -0.92 2.99 2.27
CA GLY A 69 -0.90 1.74 3.03
C GLY A 69 0.11 0.73 2.45
N SER A 70 0.14 0.58 1.13
CA SER A 70 1.10 -0.28 0.44
C SER A 70 2.55 0.19 0.58
N LEU A 71 2.82 1.44 0.92
CA LEU A 71 4.17 2.00 0.98
C LEU A 71 4.66 2.31 2.40
N ARG A 72 3.75 2.53 3.36
CA ARG A 72 4.07 3.00 4.72
C ARG A 72 3.45 2.17 5.85
N SER A 73 2.92 0.98 5.56
CA SER A 73 2.42 0.10 6.62
C SER A 73 3.53 -0.30 7.59
N VAL A 74 3.22 -0.23 8.89
CA VAL A 74 4.04 -0.74 9.99
C VAL A 74 3.65 -2.18 10.34
N GLN A 75 4.63 -2.98 10.75
CA GLN A 75 4.35 -4.33 11.22
C GLN A 75 4.04 -4.32 12.72
N ARG A 76 3.01 -5.08 13.12
CA ARG A 76 2.66 -5.28 14.53
C ARG A 76 2.52 -6.77 14.80
N ASP A 77 3.24 -7.24 15.80
CA ASP A 77 3.10 -8.60 16.30
C ASP A 77 2.11 -8.56 17.46
N VAL A 78 1.04 -9.34 17.34
CA VAL A 78 -0.08 -9.33 18.28
C VAL A 78 -0.35 -10.74 18.80
N LEU A 79 -0.69 -10.82 20.08
CA LEU A 79 -1.28 -12.02 20.67
C LEU A 79 -2.77 -11.98 20.38
N VAL A 80 -3.26 -13.02 19.71
CA VAL A 80 -4.68 -13.20 19.42
C VAL A 80 -5.24 -14.39 20.19
N GLN A 81 -6.49 -14.29 20.60
CA GLN A 81 -7.29 -15.41 21.08
C GLN A 81 -8.34 -15.74 20.02
N CYS A 82 -8.29 -16.96 19.51
CA CYS A 82 -9.22 -17.47 18.50
C CYS A 82 -10.19 -18.47 19.11
N ASP A 83 -11.35 -18.65 18.46
CA ASP A 83 -12.27 -19.73 18.80
C ASP A 83 -11.62 -21.10 18.56
N LYS A 84 -12.04 -22.11 19.34
CA LYS A 84 -11.44 -23.47 19.37
C LYS A 84 -11.42 -24.20 18.01
N HIS A 85 -12.19 -23.72 17.03
CA HIS A 85 -12.33 -24.30 15.69
C HIS A 85 -11.39 -23.68 14.64
N VAL A 86 -10.64 -22.63 14.96
CA VAL A 86 -9.56 -22.16 14.08
C VAL A 86 -8.44 -23.19 14.16
N SER A 87 -8.34 -24.02 13.13
CA SER A 87 -7.38 -25.13 13.04
C SER A 87 -5.98 -24.72 13.52
N ARG A 88 -5.37 -25.53 14.39
CA ARG A 88 -3.94 -25.42 14.79
C ARG A 88 -2.96 -25.67 13.62
N SER A 89 -3.47 -25.72 12.39
CA SER A 89 -2.66 -25.85 11.20
C SER A 89 -1.67 -24.70 11.10
N PRO A 90 -0.40 -24.94 10.71
CA PRO A 90 0.55 -23.88 10.40
C PRO A 90 0.14 -23.02 9.20
N ARG A 91 -0.97 -23.35 8.52
CA ARG A 91 -1.56 -22.59 7.41
C ARG A 91 -2.97 -22.11 7.77
N VAL A 92 -3.10 -21.30 8.82
CA VAL A 92 -4.34 -20.53 9.02
C VAL A 92 -4.39 -19.45 7.93
N SER A 93 -5.49 -19.35 7.20
CA SER A 93 -5.61 -18.30 6.19
C SER A 93 -5.82 -16.93 6.85
N PHE A 94 -5.47 -15.87 6.14
CA PHE A 94 -5.63 -14.51 6.62
C PHE A 94 -7.10 -14.18 6.99
N ALA A 95 -8.05 -14.62 6.16
CA ALA A 95 -9.48 -14.41 6.39
C ALA A 95 -9.95 -15.12 7.68
N ASP A 96 -9.42 -16.31 7.95
CA ASP A 96 -9.76 -17.07 9.15
C ASP A 96 -9.36 -16.35 10.45
N VAL A 97 -8.24 -15.61 10.43
CA VAL A 97 -7.78 -14.82 11.58
C VAL A 97 -8.63 -13.58 11.77
N GLN A 98 -9.01 -12.91 10.69
CA GLN A 98 -9.76 -11.65 10.75
C GLN A 98 -11.16 -11.83 11.35
N ASP A 99 -11.85 -12.92 11.02
CA ASP A 99 -13.25 -13.13 11.42
C ASP A 99 -13.41 -13.87 12.75
N ARG A 100 -12.42 -14.69 13.15
CA ARG A 100 -12.56 -15.65 14.27
C ARG A 100 -11.55 -15.47 15.40
N CYS A 101 -10.72 -14.42 15.34
CA CYS A 101 -9.74 -14.14 16.37
C CYS A 101 -9.86 -12.70 16.88
N LYS A 102 -9.69 -12.53 18.20
CA LYS A 102 -9.65 -11.22 18.85
C LYS A 102 -8.24 -10.91 19.32
N VAL A 103 -7.77 -9.69 19.06
CA VAL A 103 -6.49 -9.22 19.59
C VAL A 103 -6.61 -9.08 21.11
N GLN A 104 -5.79 -9.83 21.85
CA GLN A 104 -5.69 -9.69 23.30
C GLN A 104 -4.65 -8.65 23.69
N ARG A 105 -3.49 -8.66 23.01
CA ARG A 105 -2.36 -7.82 23.39
C ARG A 105 -1.46 -7.54 22.20
N VAL A 106 -0.90 -6.33 22.14
CA VAL A 106 0.20 -6.00 21.24
C VAL A 106 1.51 -6.44 21.89
N LEU A 107 2.26 -7.31 21.21
CA LEU A 107 3.54 -7.83 21.69
C LEU A 107 4.69 -6.93 21.24
N LYS A 108 4.66 -6.52 19.97
CA LYS A 108 5.68 -5.68 19.36
C LYS A 108 5.06 -4.77 18.30
N VAL A 109 5.56 -3.55 18.23
CA VAL A 109 5.31 -2.63 17.11
C VAL A 109 6.67 -2.37 16.48
N ASP A 110 6.82 -2.73 15.21
CA ASP A 110 7.96 -2.25 14.44
C ASP A 110 7.64 -0.84 13.97
N THR A 111 8.26 0.14 14.61
CA THR A 111 8.08 1.56 14.28
C THR A 111 8.85 1.94 13.03
N HIS A 112 9.77 1.09 12.55
CA HIS A 112 10.43 1.29 11.27
C HIS A 112 9.55 0.70 10.18
N PRO A 113 9.13 1.51 9.19
CA PRO A 113 8.44 0.98 8.03
C PRO A 113 9.30 -0.11 7.39
N VAL A 114 8.66 -1.17 6.90
CA VAL A 114 9.35 -2.21 6.12
C VAL A 114 10.16 -1.50 5.02
N PRO A 115 11.47 -1.79 4.86
CA PRO A 115 12.28 -1.16 3.82
C PRO A 115 11.65 -1.42 2.46
N ARG A 116 11.20 -0.36 1.79
CA ARG A 116 10.58 -0.43 0.48
C ARG A 116 11.35 0.47 -0.46
N VAL A 117 11.78 -0.11 -1.56
CA VAL A 117 12.37 0.62 -2.67
C VAL A 117 11.36 0.61 -3.80
N VAL A 118 11.02 1.78 -4.31
CA VAL A 118 10.22 1.91 -5.52
C VAL A 118 11.17 2.16 -6.67
N THR A 119 11.10 1.34 -7.70
CA THR A 119 12.01 1.44 -8.85
C THR A 119 11.27 1.41 -10.17
N ASN A 120 11.86 2.03 -11.18
CA ASN A 120 11.45 1.85 -12.57
C ASN A 120 12.66 1.61 -13.48
N ALA A 121 12.38 1.24 -14.73
CA ALA A 121 13.38 1.20 -15.78
C ALA A 121 13.74 2.65 -16.18
N PRO A 122 15.03 3.01 -16.25
CA PRO A 122 15.47 4.30 -16.73
C PRO A 122 15.28 4.43 -18.25
N ASP A 123 15.11 5.66 -18.73
CA ASP A 123 14.95 5.93 -20.15
C ASP A 123 16.17 5.45 -20.95
N GLY A 124 15.93 4.59 -21.94
CA GLY A 124 16.93 4.16 -22.92
C GLY A 124 18.13 3.38 -22.38
N SER A 125 18.11 2.90 -21.13
CA SER A 125 19.23 2.15 -20.55
C SER A 125 18.81 0.93 -19.73
N SER A 126 19.68 -0.08 -19.69
CA SER A 126 19.55 -1.24 -18.81
C SER A 126 20.05 -0.87 -17.41
N GLY A 127 19.19 -0.27 -16.60
CA GLY A 127 19.50 0.11 -15.23
C GLY A 127 18.29 0.02 -14.32
N VAL A 128 18.46 0.41 -13.06
CA VAL A 128 17.37 0.55 -12.09
C VAL A 128 17.41 1.99 -11.60
N HIS A 129 16.31 2.71 -11.74
CA HIS A 129 16.17 4.06 -11.23
C HIS A 129 15.31 4.05 -9.96
N ASP A 130 15.86 4.57 -8.86
CA ASP A 130 15.22 4.61 -7.55
C ASP A 130 14.30 5.82 -7.44
N LEU A 131 13.00 5.56 -7.35
CA LEU A 131 11.93 6.52 -7.22
C LEU A 131 11.43 6.67 -5.78
N THR A 132 12.05 6.02 -4.80
CA THR A 132 11.54 5.92 -3.43
C THR A 132 11.21 7.28 -2.82
N ARG A 133 12.07 8.29 -3.04
CA ARG A 133 11.86 9.65 -2.54
C ARG A 133 10.67 10.38 -3.17
N GLN A 134 10.20 9.94 -4.35
CA GLN A 134 9.01 10.51 -4.99
C GLN A 134 7.72 10.03 -4.32
N PHE A 135 7.76 8.84 -3.71
CA PHE A 135 6.60 8.22 -3.05
C PHE A 135 6.63 8.37 -1.54
N LEU A 136 7.82 8.48 -0.95
CA LEU A 136 8.03 8.53 0.49
C LEU A 136 8.65 9.87 0.89
N ASN A 137 7.87 10.70 1.57
CA ASN A 137 8.40 11.84 2.32
C ASN A 137 9.36 11.36 3.44
N PRO A 138 10.63 11.76 3.47
CA PRO A 138 11.58 11.33 4.49
C PRO A 138 11.23 11.80 5.92
N HIS A 139 10.27 12.71 6.07
CA HIS A 139 9.72 13.17 7.35
C HIS A 139 8.47 12.38 7.76
#